data_AF-A0A257RXW4-F1
#
_entry.id   AF-A0A257RXW4-F1
#
_cell.length_a   1.000
_cell.length_b   1.000
_cell.length_c   1.000
_cell.angle_alpha   90.00
_cell.angle_beta   90.00
_cell.angle_gamma   90.00
#
_symmetry.space_group_name_H-M   'P 1'
#
loop_
_entity.id
_entity.type
_entity.pdbx_description
1 polymer ?
#
loop_
_entity_poly.entity_id
_entity_poly.type
_entity_poly.pdbx_seq_one_letter_code
_entity_poly.pdbx_strand_id
1 'polypeptide(L)'
;MELTSFVERLYYPVVPREVLADFARGARDLGVFLPAWILEAGAHVERVSVATTMDVAHLAPIKQRAMATHASQVDNGDLVTMREDLFTLLFGTEYFARAWSRRRVGDGDDANDLFGGLTWD
;
A
#
# COMPACT_ATOMS: atom_id res chain seq x y z
N MET A 1 15.86 4.59 -22.90
CA MET A 1 15.01 5.01 -21.77
C MET A 1 15.84 5.98 -20.93
N GLU A 2 15.52 7.27 -20.94
CA GLU A 2 16.33 8.37 -20.40
C GLU A 2 16.23 8.53 -18.86
N LEU A 3 15.42 7.69 -18.20
CA LEU A 3 15.12 7.74 -16.76
C LEU A 3 16.33 7.46 -15.86
N THR A 4 17.37 6.80 -16.37
CA THR A 4 18.48 6.30 -15.56
C THR A 4 19.44 7.39 -15.07
N SER A 5 19.34 8.63 -15.56
CA SER A 5 20.25 9.72 -15.20
C SER A 5 19.90 10.42 -13.87
N PHE A 6 18.63 10.40 -13.43
CA PHE A 6 18.22 11.01 -12.15
C PHE A 6 17.42 10.09 -11.20
N VAL A 7 16.87 8.97 -11.66
CA VAL A 7 16.13 8.05 -10.78
C VAL A 7 17.08 7.17 -9.97
N GLU A 8 16.96 7.20 -8.64
CA GLU A 8 17.72 6.31 -7.74
C GLU A 8 17.05 4.94 -7.58
N ARG A 9 15.71 4.87 -7.51
CA ARG A 9 14.96 3.64 -7.28
C ARG A 9 13.59 3.67 -7.96
N LEU A 10 13.11 2.49 -8.36
CA LEU A 10 11.78 2.27 -8.92
C LEU A 10 11.04 1.23 -8.08
N TYR A 11 9.85 1.61 -7.63
CA TYR A 11 8.95 0.76 -6.85
C TYR A 11 7.60 0.62 -7.53
N TYR A 12 6.97 -0.54 -7.35
CA TYR A 12 5.56 -0.73 -7.65
C TYR A 12 4.79 -0.87 -6.33
N PRO A 13 3.69 -0.12 -6.14
CA PRO A 13 2.77 -0.41 -5.06
C PRO A 13 2.17 -1.80 -5.30
N VAL A 14 2.11 -2.60 -4.26
CA VAL A 14 1.60 -3.97 -4.32
C VAL A 14 0.65 -4.24 -3.16
N VAL A 15 -0.22 -5.23 -3.35
CA VAL A 15 -1.09 -5.76 -2.29
C VAL A 15 -0.71 -7.23 -2.12
N PRO A 16 0.09 -7.58 -1.11
CA PRO A 16 0.48 -8.97 -0.89
C PRO A 16 -0.73 -9.81 -0.52
N ARG A 17 -0.80 -11.04 -1.05
CA ARG A 17 -1.93 -11.95 -0.84
C ARG A 17 -2.22 -12.19 0.64
N GLU A 18 -1.18 -12.35 1.44
CA GLU A 18 -1.28 -12.63 2.87
C GLU A 18 -1.87 -11.44 3.63
N VAL A 19 -1.56 -10.21 3.20
CA VAL A 19 -2.08 -8.98 3.82
C VAL A 19 -3.60 -8.90 3.66
N LEU A 20 -4.13 -9.21 2.46
CA LEU A 20 -5.59 -9.25 2.28
C LEU A 20 -6.24 -10.36 3.10
N ALA A 21 -5.59 -11.51 3.24
CA ALA A 21 -6.09 -12.58 4.10
C ALA A 21 -6.13 -12.13 5.57
N ASP A 22 -5.12 -11.40 6.04
CA ASP A 22 -5.06 -10.85 7.40
C ASP A 22 -6.15 -9.79 7.61
N PHE A 23 -6.32 -8.90 6.64
CA PHE A 23 -7.35 -7.88 6.61
C PHE A 23 -8.76 -8.49 6.65
N ALA A 24 -9.03 -9.49 5.82
CA ALA A 24 -10.31 -10.19 5.78
C ALA A 24 -10.63 -10.89 7.11
N ARG A 25 -9.63 -11.42 7.82
CA ARG A 25 -9.82 -11.97 9.17
C ARG A 25 -10.14 -10.87 10.18
N GLY A 26 -9.35 -9.79 10.20
CA GLY A 26 -9.57 -8.66 11.11
C GLY A 26 -10.95 -8.00 10.92
N ALA A 27 -11.39 -7.82 9.68
CA ALA A 27 -12.74 -7.31 9.39
C ALA A 27 -13.84 -8.24 9.93
N ARG A 28 -13.70 -9.56 9.72
CA ARG A 28 -14.66 -10.55 10.24
C ARG A 28 -14.74 -10.54 11.77
N ASP A 29 -13.60 -10.45 12.45
CA ASP A 29 -13.55 -10.38 13.92
C ASP A 29 -14.26 -9.13 14.48
N LEU A 30 -14.33 -8.06 13.68
CA LEU A 30 -15.05 -6.83 13.99
C LEU A 30 -16.52 -6.85 13.52
N GLY A 31 -17.01 -7.97 12.99
CA GLY A 31 -18.37 -8.10 12.46
C GLY A 31 -18.60 -7.36 11.15
N VAL A 32 -17.52 -7.05 10.42
CA VAL A 32 -17.53 -6.28 9.19
C VAL A 32 -17.35 -7.19 7.98
N PHE A 33 -18.18 -6.99 6.96
CA PHE A 33 -18.03 -7.66 5.67
C PHE A 33 -17.40 -6.72 4.65
N LEU A 34 -16.33 -7.17 4.03
CA LEU A 34 -15.62 -6.43 3.00
C LEU A 34 -16.33 -6.58 1.65
N PRO A 35 -16.35 -5.52 0.81
CA PRO A 35 -16.75 -5.64 -0.59
C PRO A 35 -15.98 -6.74 -1.32
N ALA A 36 -16.66 -7.47 -2.21
CA ALA A 36 -16.09 -8.63 -2.92
C ALA A 36 -14.82 -8.27 -3.71
N TRP A 37 -14.79 -7.10 -4.34
CA TRP A 37 -13.65 -6.64 -5.12
C TRP A 37 -12.38 -6.47 -4.28
N ILE A 38 -12.49 -6.17 -2.98
CA ILE A 38 -11.32 -6.07 -2.06
C ILE A 38 -10.69 -7.44 -1.85
N LEU A 39 -11.51 -8.48 -1.71
CA LEU A 39 -11.04 -9.84 -1.53
C LEU A 39 -10.36 -10.39 -2.80
N GLU A 40 -10.67 -9.83 -3.96
CA GLU A 40 -10.13 -10.23 -5.26
C GLU A 40 -8.86 -9.42 -5.65
N ALA A 41 -8.60 -8.27 -5.02
CA ALA A 41 -7.62 -7.28 -5.46
C ALA A 41 -6.13 -7.67 -5.38
N GLY A 42 -5.74 -8.68 -4.58
CA GLY A 42 -4.33 -8.96 -4.26
C GLY A 42 -3.89 -10.40 -4.46
N ALA A 43 -4.56 -11.14 -5.35
CA ALA A 43 -4.32 -12.57 -5.52
C ALA A 43 -2.92 -12.93 -6.08
N HIS A 44 -2.10 -11.98 -6.53
CA HIS A 44 -0.96 -12.27 -7.41
C HIS A 44 0.44 -11.91 -6.88
N VAL A 45 0.58 -11.30 -5.69
CA VAL A 45 1.90 -10.93 -5.13
C VAL A 45 2.15 -11.64 -3.81
N GLU A 46 3.30 -12.30 -3.69
CA GLU A 46 3.76 -12.92 -2.45
C GLU A 46 4.47 -11.91 -1.55
N ARG A 47 4.31 -12.01 -0.22
CA ARG A 47 4.97 -11.12 0.75
C ARG A 47 6.49 -11.04 0.60
N VAL A 48 7.14 -12.12 0.17
CA VAL A 48 8.60 -12.14 -0.04
C VAL A 48 9.08 -11.17 -1.13
N SER A 49 8.17 -10.75 -2.02
CA SER A 49 8.47 -9.75 -3.06
C SER A 49 8.37 -8.30 -2.57
N VAL A 50 7.93 -8.07 -1.32
CA VAL A 50 7.85 -6.75 -0.72
C VAL A 50 9.25 -6.33 -0.26
N ALA A 51 9.71 -5.19 -0.76
CA ALA A 51 10.95 -4.54 -0.34
C ALA A 51 10.70 -3.51 0.77
N THR A 52 9.58 -2.79 0.70
CA THR A 52 9.26 -1.68 1.63
C THR A 52 7.85 -1.84 2.17
N THR A 53 7.70 -1.69 3.47
CA THR A 53 6.42 -1.63 4.18
C THR A 53 6.34 -0.32 4.95
N MET A 54 5.38 0.54 4.61
CA MET A 54 5.21 1.85 5.25
C MET A 54 3.97 1.83 6.15
N ASP A 55 4.14 2.17 7.42
CA ASP A 55 3.03 2.51 8.31
C ASP A 55 2.59 3.95 8.03
N VAL A 56 1.40 4.07 7.46
CA VAL A 56 0.77 5.34 7.08
C VAL A 56 -0.61 5.47 7.72
N ALA A 57 -0.88 4.75 8.82
CA ALA A 57 -2.19 4.75 9.48
C ALA A 57 -2.64 6.18 9.85
N HIS A 58 -1.70 7.03 10.28
CA HIS A 58 -1.96 8.43 10.59
C HIS A 58 -2.40 9.29 9.37
N LEU A 59 -2.14 8.83 8.15
CA LEU A 59 -2.56 9.48 6.89
C LEU A 59 -3.86 8.91 6.32
N ALA A 60 -4.40 7.82 6.88
CA ALA A 60 -5.61 7.18 6.38
C ALA A 60 -6.81 8.15 6.26
N PRO A 61 -7.07 9.08 7.21
CA PRO A 61 -8.17 10.05 7.08
C PRO A 61 -7.97 11.05 5.94
N ILE A 62 -6.72 11.35 5.58
CA ILE A 62 -6.40 12.22 4.44
C ILE A 62 -6.67 11.46 3.14
N LYS A 63 -6.23 10.20 3.05
CA LYS A 63 -6.49 9.33 1.90
C LYS A 63 -7.98 9.12 1.66
N GLN A 64 -8.76 8.87 2.71
CA GLN A 64 -10.22 8.71 2.59
C GLN A 64 -10.91 9.96 2.03
N ARG A 65 -10.52 11.15 2.49
CA ARG A 65 -11.03 12.42 1.94
C ARG A 65 -10.59 12.67 0.50
N ALA A 66 -9.36 12.31 0.15
CA ALA A 66 -8.89 12.38 -1.23
C ALA A 66 -9.74 11.50 -2.15
N MET A 67 -10.01 10.26 -1.73
CA MET A 67 -10.87 9.31 -2.46
C MET A 67 -12.33 9.77 -2.57
N ALA A 68 -12.84 10.48 -1.54
CA ALA A 68 -14.18 11.09 -1.58
C ALA A 68 -14.36 12.11 -2.71
N THR A 69 -13.27 12.76 -3.15
CA THR A 69 -13.30 13.65 -4.33
C THR A 69 -13.64 12.89 -5.61
N HIS A 70 -13.37 11.58 -5.64
CA HIS A 70 -13.61 10.69 -6.76
C HIS A 70 -14.80 9.74 -6.52
N ALA A 71 -15.77 10.15 -5.68
CA ALA A 71 -16.91 9.31 -5.28
C ALA A 71 -17.82 8.86 -6.44
N SER A 72 -17.74 9.51 -7.61
CA SER A 72 -18.48 9.09 -8.82
C SER A 72 -17.87 7.86 -9.52
N GLN A 73 -16.69 7.39 -9.10
CA GLN A 73 -16.08 6.16 -9.60
C GLN A 73 -16.69 4.94 -8.89
N VAL A 74 -16.96 3.88 -9.65
CA VAL A 74 -17.76 2.70 -9.24
C VAL A 74 -17.27 2.08 -7.93
N ASP A 75 -15.95 1.93 -7.75
CA ASP A 75 -15.38 1.22 -6.60
C ASP A 75 -15.13 2.16 -5.39
N ASN A 76 -15.14 3.47 -5.61
CA ASN A 76 -14.84 4.44 -4.56
C ASN A 76 -16.03 4.68 -3.63
N GLY A 77 -17.27 4.45 -4.08
CA GLY A 77 -18.46 4.63 -3.23
C GLY A 77 -18.41 3.82 -1.93
N ASP A 78 -17.99 2.55 -2.03
CA ASP A 78 -17.83 1.65 -0.90
C ASP A 78 -16.71 2.09 0.06
N LEU A 79 -15.63 2.65 -0.49
CA LEU A 79 -14.46 3.10 0.29
C LEU A 79 -14.71 4.43 0.99
N VAL A 80 -15.45 5.33 0.35
CA VAL A 80 -15.75 6.66 0.86
C VAL A 80 -16.73 6.61 2.02
N THR A 81 -17.68 5.68 1.97
CA THR A 81 -18.68 5.48 3.04
C THR A 81 -18.19 4.52 4.14
N MET A 82 -17.00 3.95 3.97
CA MET A 82 -16.37 3.05 4.93
C MET A 82 -16.12 3.72 6.29
N ARG A 83 -16.31 2.99 7.38
CA ARG A 83 -15.94 3.46 8.72
C ARG A 83 -14.42 3.68 8.78
N GLU A 84 -13.97 4.75 9.42
CA GLU A 84 -12.57 5.21 9.41
C GLU A 84 -11.59 4.16 9.94
N ASP A 85 -11.96 3.41 10.98
CA ASP A 85 -11.14 2.34 11.55
C ASP A 85 -10.95 1.17 10.58
N LEU A 86 -11.99 0.81 9.82
CA LEU A 86 -11.90 -0.19 8.77
C LEU A 86 -11.09 0.30 7.57
N PHE A 87 -11.27 1.58 7.20
CA PHE A 87 -10.48 2.21 6.15
C PHE A 87 -8.99 2.25 6.54
N THR A 88 -8.69 2.57 7.80
CA THR A 88 -7.33 2.57 8.35
C THR A 88 -6.77 1.15 8.43
N LEU A 89 -7.58 0.15 8.77
CA LEU A 89 -7.17 -1.24 8.75
C LEU A 89 -6.77 -1.70 7.31
N LEU A 90 -7.43 -1.16 6.28
CA LEU A 90 -7.14 -1.50 4.87
C LEU A 90 -5.97 -0.72 4.29
N PHE A 91 -5.89 0.58 4.58
CA PHE A 91 -5.00 1.51 3.90
C PHE A 91 -3.95 2.14 4.81
N GLY A 92 -3.90 1.77 6.09
CA GLY A 92 -2.93 2.26 7.06
C GLY A 92 -1.55 1.63 6.92
N THR A 93 -1.41 0.63 6.05
CA THR A 93 -0.10 0.11 5.66
C THR A 93 -0.01 0.01 4.15
N GLU A 94 1.08 0.51 3.57
CA GLU A 94 1.35 0.42 2.14
C GLU A 94 2.60 -0.42 1.88
N TYR A 95 2.54 -1.25 0.83
CA TYR A 95 3.58 -2.21 0.49
C TYR A 95 4.12 -1.93 -0.90
N PHE A 96 5.43 -2.04 -1.06
CA PHE A 96 6.10 -1.76 -2.33
C PHE A 96 7.09 -2.86 -2.68
N ALA A 97 7.04 -3.29 -3.94
CA ALA A 97 8.04 -4.16 -4.55
C ALA A 97 9.08 -3.29 -5.27
N ARG A 98 10.36 -3.46 -4.93
CA ARG A 98 11.45 -2.75 -5.60
C ARG A 98 11.78 -3.43 -6.92
N ALA A 99 11.46 -2.77 -8.03
CA ALA A 99 11.70 -3.28 -9.37
C ALA A 99 13.12 -3.02 -9.86
N TRP A 100 13.70 -1.89 -9.44
CA TRP A 100 15.03 -1.49 -9.87
C TRP A 100 15.64 -0.49 -8.89
N SER A 101 16.97 -0.49 -8.78
CA SER A 101 17.73 0.55 -8.11
C SER A 101 19.04 0.82 -8.84
N ARG A 102 19.46 2.09 -8.85
CA ARG A 102 20.74 2.51 -9.43
C ARG A 102 21.93 1.95 -8.65
N ARG A 103 21.83 2.01 -7.32
CA ARG A 103 22.83 1.52 -6.38
C ARG A 103 22.31 0.27 -5.67
N ARG A 104 23.24 -0.54 -5.16
CA ARG A 104 22.88 -1.63 -4.25
C ARG A 104 22.20 -1.01 -3.02
N VAL A 105 21.05 -1.55 -2.65
CA VAL A 105 20.35 -1.19 -1.42
C VAL A 105 20.88 -2.07 -0.29
N GLY A 106 21.31 -1.46 0.81
CA GLY A 106 21.74 -2.18 2.01
C GLY A 106 20.57 -2.88 2.69
N ASP A 107 20.89 -3.87 3.53
CA ASP A 107 19.86 -4.60 4.27
C ASP A 107 19.15 -3.65 5.23
N GLY A 108 17.87 -3.41 5.00
CA GLY A 108 17.03 -2.55 5.83
C GLY A 108 16.99 -1.07 5.42
N ASP A 109 17.84 -0.63 4.47
CA ASP A 109 17.93 0.78 4.07
C ASP A 109 16.59 1.36 3.67
N ASP A 110 15.76 0.60 2.95
CA ASP A 110 14.46 1.04 2.45
C ASP A 110 13.29 0.22 3.00
N ALA A 111 13.48 -0.49 4.12
CA ALA A 111 12.46 -1.40 4.64
C ALA A 111 11.17 -0.68 5.05
N ASN A 112 11.27 0.59 5.48
CA ASN A 112 10.15 1.40 5.95
C ASN A 112 10.14 2.85 5.39
N ASP A 113 11.07 3.17 4.49
CA ASP A 113 11.20 4.47 3.84
C ASP A 113 11.72 4.28 2.41
N LEU A 114 10.96 4.71 1.41
CA LEU A 114 11.35 4.59 0.00
C LEU A 114 12.68 5.32 -0.31
N PHE A 115 13.01 6.34 0.49
CA PHE A 115 14.23 7.13 0.36
C PHE A 115 15.33 6.73 1.34
N GLY A 116 15.08 5.77 2.23
CA GLY A 116 16.03 5.42 3.27
C GLY A 116 17.37 4.94 2.69
N GLY A 117 18.47 5.39 3.29
CA GLY A 117 19.83 5.16 2.80
C GLY A 117 20.24 6.01 1.59
N LEU A 118 19.39 6.90 1.07
CA LEU A 118 19.80 7.91 0.08
C LEU A 118 20.42 9.11 0.79
N THR A 119 21.49 9.65 0.20
CA THR A 119 22.11 10.91 0.61
C THR A 119 21.74 11.99 -0.39
N TRP A 120 21.41 13.17 0.11
CA TRP A 120 21.21 14.36 -0.70
C TRP A 120 22.49 15.20 -0.56
N ASP A 121 23.31 15.21 -1.61
CA ASP A 121 24.45 16.14 -1.70
C ASP A 121 23.95 17.55 -2.06
#